data_AF-A0A0F3P9J5-F1
#
_entry.id   AF-A0A0F3P9J5-F1
#
_cell.length_a   1.000
_cell.length_b   1.000
_cell.length_c   1.000
_cell.angle_alpha   90.00
_cell.angle_beta   90.00
_cell.angle_gamma   90.00
#
_symmetry.space_group_name_H-M   'P 1'
#
loop_
_entity.id
_entity.type
_entity.pdbx_description
1 polymer ?
#
loop_
_entity_poly.entity_id
_entity_poly.type
_entity_poly.pdbx_seq_one_letter_code
_entity_poly.pdbx_strand_id
1 'polypeptide(L)'
;MEMIQILRIQRSQNKTELLLIKLFDRFHNIITIFIKPLQKRQEIIFETQQKFIALAEYLKLPEIGERLSEYCKLVWQQRNITISPSPKNCT
;
A
#
# COMPACT_ATOMS: atom_id res chain seq x y z
N MET A 1 9.23 -19.66 -34.19
CA MET A 1 8.45 -18.68 -33.39
C MET A 1 8.23 -19.12 -31.93
N GLU A 2 8.26 -20.42 -31.62
CA GLU A 2 8.00 -21.00 -30.28
C GLU A 2 8.93 -20.52 -29.13
N MET A 3 10.25 -20.55 -29.30
CA MET A 3 11.22 -20.17 -28.25
C MET A 3 11.04 -18.74 -27.72
N ILE A 4 10.74 -17.79 -28.60
CA ILE A 4 10.52 -16.38 -28.22
C ILE A 4 9.26 -16.27 -27.35
N GLN A 5 8.23 -17.08 -27.61
CA GLN A 5 7.01 -17.08 -26.81
C GLN A 5 7.23 -17.68 -25.43
N ILE A 6 7.99 -18.77 -25.32
CA ILE A 6 8.36 -19.38 -24.02
C ILE A 6 9.12 -18.37 -23.15
N LEU A 7 10.13 -17.70 -23.72
CA LEU A 7 10.90 -16.67 -23.01
C LEU A 7 10.03 -15.48 -22.58
N ARG A 8 9.05 -15.07 -23.41
CA ARG A 8 8.09 -14.01 -23.06
C ARG A 8 7.15 -14.42 -21.94
N ILE A 9 6.63 -15.65 -21.98
CA ILE A 9 5.75 -16.21 -20.94
C ILE A 9 6.50 -16.28 -19.62
N GLN A 10 7.71 -16.85 -19.60
CA GLN A 10 8.52 -16.95 -18.38
C GLN A 10 8.91 -15.57 -17.84
N ARG A 11 9.29 -14.63 -18.70
CA ARG A 11 9.54 -13.25 -18.29
C ARG A 11 8.29 -12.57 -17.72
N SER A 12 7.10 -12.87 -18.28
CA SER A 12 5.84 -12.33 -17.79
C SER A 12 5.42 -12.95 -16.45
N GLN A 13 5.60 -14.27 -16.27
CA GLN A 13 5.34 -14.97 -15.01
C GLN A 13 6.24 -14.44 -13.89
N ASN A 14 7.55 -14.30 -14.15
CA ASN A 14 8.49 -13.73 -13.18
C ASN A 14 8.12 -12.28 -12.81
N LYS A 15 7.58 -11.49 -13.77
CA LYS A 15 7.09 -10.13 -13.49
C LYS A 15 5.84 -10.16 -12.61
N THR A 16 4.88 -11.02 -12.91
CA THR A 16 3.64 -11.16 -12.11
C THR A 16 3.95 -11.59 -10.69
N GLU A 17 4.84 -12.58 -10.52
CA GLU A 17 5.28 -13.04 -9.19
C GLU A 17 5.98 -11.91 -8.41
N LEU A 18 6.86 -11.16 -9.06
CA LEU A 18 7.51 -9.99 -8.44
C LEU A 18 6.49 -8.92 -8.04
N LEU A 19 5.45 -8.68 -8.85
CA LEU A 19 4.39 -7.74 -8.53
C LEU A 19 3.54 -8.21 -7.35
N LEU A 20 3.25 -9.52 -7.26
CA LEU A 20 2.56 -10.12 -6.12
C LEU A 20 3.38 -9.98 -4.83
N ILE A 21 4.67 -10.30 -4.85
CA ILE A 21 5.57 -10.13 -3.69
C ILE A 21 5.56 -8.68 -3.21
N LYS A 22 5.67 -7.73 -4.14
CA LYS A 22 5.61 -6.29 -3.82
C LYS A 22 4.27 -5.88 -3.23
N LEU A 23 3.15 -6.40 -3.75
CA LEU A 23 1.82 -6.11 -3.24
C LEU A 23 1.66 -6.59 -1.80
N PHE A 24 2.07 -7.82 -1.49
CA PHE A 24 2.00 -8.37 -0.13
C PHE A 24 2.94 -7.66 0.85
N ASP A 25 4.16 -7.33 0.41
CA ASP A 25 5.06 -6.49 1.20
C ASP A 25 4.42 -5.14 1.52
N ARG A 26 3.76 -4.48 0.56
CA ARG A 26 3.04 -3.23 0.82
C ARG A 26 1.86 -3.41 1.77
N PHE A 27 1.10 -4.49 1.63
CA PHE A 27 -0.01 -4.80 2.53
C PHE A 27 0.48 -4.89 3.99
N HIS A 28 1.59 -5.58 4.22
CA HIS A 28 2.21 -5.65 5.54
C HIS A 28 2.74 -4.29 6.04
N ASN A 29 3.33 -3.48 5.15
CA ASN A 29 3.81 -2.14 5.49
C ASN A 29 2.70 -1.19 5.93
N ILE A 30 1.48 -1.34 5.39
CA ILE A 30 0.31 -0.56 5.82
C ILE A 30 -0.20 -1.02 7.18
N ILE A 31 -0.26 -2.33 7.43
CA ILE A 31 -0.67 -2.87 8.74
C ILE A 31 0.25 -2.36 9.85
N THR A 32 1.55 -2.29 9.58
CA THR A 32 2.59 -1.88 10.54
C THR A 32 2.93 -0.38 10.49
N ILE A 33 2.15 0.42 9.77
CA ILE A 33 2.46 1.82 9.47
C ILE A 33 2.58 2.70 10.72
N PHE A 34 1.88 2.36 11.81
CA PHE A 34 1.87 3.14 13.06
C PHE A 34 3.20 3.15 13.80
N ILE A 35 4.09 2.19 13.52
CA ILE A 35 5.44 2.14 14.09
C ILE A 35 6.35 3.19 13.43
N LYS A 36 5.98 3.68 12.23
CA LYS A 36 6.80 4.61 11.44
C LYS A 36 6.52 6.08 11.82
N PRO A 37 7.51 6.98 11.66
CA PRO A 37 7.32 8.41 11.89
C PRO A 37 6.29 9.01 10.92
N LEU A 38 5.61 10.07 11.35
CA LEU A 38 4.47 10.67 10.63
C LEU A 38 4.75 10.95 9.15
N GLN A 39 5.91 11.52 8.82
CA GLN A 39 6.29 11.82 7.43
C GLN A 39 6.34 10.54 6.58
N LYS A 40 6.96 9.48 7.11
CA LYS A 40 7.06 8.20 6.39
C LYS A 40 5.70 7.53 6.23
N ARG A 41 4.78 7.70 7.18
CA ARG A 41 3.40 7.20 7.02
C ARG A 41 2.71 7.86 5.83
N GLN A 42 2.87 9.17 5.66
CA GLN A 42 2.23 9.91 4.57
C GLN A 42 2.73 9.46 3.20
N GLU A 43 4.05 9.28 3.07
CA GLU A 43 4.65 8.74 1.84
C GLU A 43 4.08 7.37 1.48
N ILE A 44 3.97 6.47 2.47
CA ILE A 44 3.45 5.12 2.27
C ILE A 44 1.98 5.13 1.87
N ILE A 45 1.14 5.95 2.52
CA ILE A 45 -0.29 6.08 2.18
C ILE A 45 -0.43 6.60 0.75
N PHE A 46 0.28 7.67 0.40
CA PHE A 46 0.20 8.30 -0.91
C PHE A 46 0.65 7.36 -2.02
N GLU A 47 1.76 6.64 -1.82
CA GLU A 47 2.22 5.64 -2.77
C GLU A 47 1.22 4.49 -2.92
N THR A 48 0.64 4.03 -1.81
CA THR A 48 -0.33 2.94 -1.84
C THR A 48 -1.57 3.33 -2.64
N GLN A 49 -2.14 4.51 -2.37
CA GLN A 49 -3.33 5.01 -3.05
C GLN A 49 -3.10 5.16 -4.56
N GLN A 50 -1.95 5.68 -4.97
CA GLN A 50 -1.68 5.92 -6.39
C GLN A 50 -1.29 4.68 -7.18
N LYS A 51 -0.54 3.74 -6.57
CA LYS A 51 0.07 2.62 -7.32
C LYS A 51 -0.48 1.26 -6.94
N PHE A 52 -0.64 0.98 -5.65
CA PHE A 52 -0.86 -0.39 -5.17
C PHE A 52 -2.32 -0.83 -5.20
N ILE A 53 -3.27 0.10 -5.07
CA ILE A 53 -4.69 -0.21 -5.27
C ILE A 53 -4.92 -0.63 -6.74
N ALA A 54 -4.46 0.17 -7.69
CA ALA A 54 -4.54 -0.16 -9.11
C ALA A 54 -3.78 -1.45 -9.47
N LEU A 55 -2.65 -1.72 -8.78
CA LEU A 55 -1.92 -2.96 -8.96
C LEU A 55 -2.72 -4.18 -8.48
N ALA A 56 -3.44 -4.08 -7.37
CA ALA A 56 -4.30 -5.16 -6.87
C ALA A 56 -5.42 -5.48 -7.86
N GLU A 57 -6.05 -4.46 -8.44
CA GLU A 57 -7.04 -4.64 -9.51
C GLU A 57 -6.44 -5.30 -10.76
N TYR A 58 -5.26 -4.84 -11.20
CA TYR A 58 -4.53 -5.44 -12.33
C TYR A 58 -4.22 -6.93 -12.11
N LEU A 59 -3.86 -7.30 -10.88
CA LEU A 59 -3.59 -8.70 -10.49
C LEU A 59 -4.85 -9.52 -10.21
N LYS A 60 -6.05 -8.95 -10.43
CA LYS A 60 -7.37 -9.57 -10.16
C LYS A 60 -7.57 -9.93 -8.68
N LEU A 61 -7.06 -9.11 -7.78
CA LEU A 61 -7.18 -9.23 -6.33
C LEU A 61 -7.90 -8.00 -5.74
N PRO A 62 -9.15 -7.71 -6.14
CA PRO A 62 -9.85 -6.48 -5.74
C PRO A 62 -10.06 -6.37 -4.23
N GLU A 63 -10.27 -7.48 -3.53
CA GLU A 63 -10.42 -7.52 -2.05
C GLU A 63 -9.19 -6.95 -1.33
N ILE A 64 -7.98 -7.18 -1.87
CA ILE A 64 -6.75 -6.60 -1.32
C ILE A 64 -6.73 -5.09 -1.57
N GLY A 65 -7.11 -4.66 -2.78
CA GLY A 65 -7.22 -3.23 -3.13
C GLY A 65 -8.20 -2.48 -2.23
N GLU A 66 -9.35 -3.08 -1.94
CA GLU A 66 -10.35 -2.55 -1.02
C GLU A 66 -9.81 -2.41 0.41
N ARG A 67 -9.20 -3.47 0.96
CA ARG A 67 -8.56 -3.40 2.29
C ARG A 67 -7.46 -2.33 2.36
N LEU A 68 -6.62 -2.22 1.34
CA LEU A 68 -5.60 -1.17 1.27
C LEU A 68 -6.24 0.23 1.30
N SER A 69 -7.34 0.42 0.59
CA SER A 69 -8.11 1.67 0.59
C SER A 69 -8.69 1.98 1.97
N GLU A 70 -9.29 1.01 2.64
CA GLU A 70 -9.83 1.15 4.00
C GLU A 70 -8.75 1.55 5.00
N TYR A 71 -7.61 0.86 5.00
CA TYR A 71 -6.50 1.22 5.89
C TYR A 71 -5.98 2.63 5.61
N CYS A 72 -5.87 3.03 4.34
CA CYS A 72 -5.46 4.39 4.01
C CYS A 72 -6.44 5.43 4.57
N LYS A 73 -7.76 5.17 4.50
CA LYS A 73 -8.79 6.04 5.09
C LYS A 73 -8.67 6.12 6.62
N LEU A 74 -8.47 4.98 7.28
CA LEU A 74 -8.31 4.92 8.74
C LEU A 74 -7.09 5.72 9.22
N VAL A 75 -5.94 5.57 8.56
CA VAL A 75 -4.72 6.30 8.92
C VAL A 75 -4.86 7.80 8.61
N TRP A 76 -5.59 8.16 7.56
CA TRP A 76 -5.90 9.56 7.24
C TRP A 76 -6.82 10.20 8.28
N GLN A 77 -7.88 9.50 8.72
CA GLN A 77 -8.82 9.99 9.75
C GLN A 77 -8.14 10.22 11.10
N GLN A 78 -7.11 9.45 11.43
CA GLN A 78 -6.33 9.64 12.66
C GLN A 78 -5.43 10.89 12.64
N ARG A 79 -5.29 11.60 11.51
CA ARG A 79 -4.75 12.98 11.49
C ARG A 79 -5.65 13.95 12.25
N ASN A 80 -6.97 13.74 12.27
CA ASN A 80 -7.91 14.68 12.86
C ASN A 80 -8.07 14.54 14.39
N ILE A 81 -7.40 13.56 15.00
CA ILE A 81 -7.42 13.35 16.46
C ILE A 81 -6.17 13.94 17.13
N THR A 82 -5.07 14.11 16.40
CA THR A 82 -3.80 14.62 16.96
C THR A 82 -3.59 16.13 16.78
N ILE A 83 -4.60 16.86 16.30
CA ILE A 83 -4.65 18.33 16.31
C ILE A 83 -5.82 18.83 17.18
N SER A 84 -6.04 18.24 18.35
CA SER A 84 -6.58 19.03 19.46
C SER A 84 -5.44 19.91 19.98
N PRO A 85 -5.61 21.23 20.13
CA PRO A 85 -4.62 22.01 20.84
C PRO A 85 -4.49 21.39 22.24
N SER A 86 -3.25 21.14 22.64
CA SER A 86 -2.91 20.88 24.04
C SER A 86 -3.82 21.74 24.94
N PRO A 87 -4.47 21.19 25.97
CA PRO A 87 -5.01 22.03 27.00
C PRO A 87 -3.80 22.78 27.58
N LYS A 88 -3.70 24.05 27.20
CA LYS A 88 -2.94 25.02 27.99
C LYS A 88 -3.37 24.79 29.44
N ASN A 89 -2.38 24.78 30.31
CA ASN A 89 -2.44 24.74 31.77
C ASN A 89 -2.03 23.38 32.36
N CYS A 90 -0.73 23.23 32.59
CA CYS A 90 -0.28 22.77 33.89
C CYS A 90 0.59 23.89 34.48
N THR A 91 0.24 24.22 35.72
CA THR A 91 0.72 25.28 36.62
C THR A 91 2.23 25.31 36.82
#